data_AF-M4B659-F1
#
_entry.id   AF-M4B659-F1
#
_cell.length_a   1.000
_cell.length_b   1.000
_cell.length_c   1.000
_cell.angle_alpha   90.00
_cell.angle_beta   90.00
_cell.angle_gamma   90.00
#
_symmetry.space_group_name_H-M   'P 1'
#
loop_
_entity.id
_entity.type
_entity.pdbx_description
1 polymer ?
#
loop_
_entity_poly.entity_id
_entity_poly.type
_entity_poly.pdbx_seq_one_letter_code
_entity_poly.pdbx_strand_id
1 'polypeptide(L)'
;MEKESGFLYDPNKKELLGTILPQILRDLTLHGECTIPVDAANIINLKLFPTLQDPPFVCEYQVPVAIRDLRALLENSEWDLALQQIVPFIDGVRYVKRISLEADVEIAIVKKCVRQLLYYGCVTLIDIFLHSNSYANTPKIAVLANDPRLQAECAVYIARSGSAPPSFARIFALYCSVQPSLRMSDFSVVYSESLALIDARRFITFGLIHGFLRRVHRYPIYVDHSSSPQQQKQQGQQTLQQNQQQQQKGRPFGLSSTSPLLSGMNPIGAAPLSIQPNGASNALNANIISGSSGATGGNVASMSSSKRAMVSKASQLEKDLLRMMDGSHHTDNICTKFLLRYADVESTIQMNPNCCAVHK
;
A
#
# COMPACT_ATOMS: atom_id res chain seq x y z
N MET A 1 -26.62 10.69 34.70
CA MET A 1 -26.37 11.60 35.85
C MET A 1 -27.45 12.68 36.03
N GLU A 2 -27.55 13.76 35.25
CA GLU A 2 -28.52 14.84 35.55
C GLU A 2 -30.00 14.37 35.51
N LYS A 3 -30.40 13.67 34.44
CA LYS A 3 -31.79 13.17 34.31
C LYS A 3 -32.14 12.05 35.29
N GLU A 4 -31.15 11.38 35.86
CA GLU A 4 -31.35 10.19 36.70
C GLU A 4 -31.33 10.52 38.19
N SER A 5 -30.45 11.45 38.60
CA SER A 5 -30.23 11.75 40.01
C SER A 5 -30.25 13.24 40.33
N GLY A 6 -30.61 14.12 39.38
CA GLY A 6 -30.63 15.57 39.58
C GLY A 6 -29.28 16.11 40.04
N PHE A 7 -28.20 15.56 39.48
CA PHE A 7 -26.83 15.71 39.99
C PHE A 7 -26.38 17.17 40.15
N LEU A 8 -26.85 18.09 39.30
CA LEU A 8 -26.54 19.52 39.35
C LEU A 8 -27.60 20.34 40.10
N TYR A 9 -28.80 19.80 40.30
CA TYR A 9 -29.87 20.40 41.07
C TYR A 9 -29.61 20.27 42.58
N ASP A 10 -29.04 19.14 43.02
CA ASP A 10 -28.69 18.91 44.41
C ASP A 10 -27.38 19.65 44.80
N PRO A 11 -27.40 20.56 45.79
CA PRO A 11 -26.24 21.37 46.16
C PRO A 11 -25.05 20.52 46.67
N ASN A 12 -25.32 19.41 47.37
CA ASN A 12 -24.29 18.51 47.90
C ASN A 12 -23.55 17.75 46.78
N LYS A 13 -24.26 17.34 45.72
CA LYS A 13 -23.66 16.66 44.55
C LYS A 13 -22.92 17.64 43.65
N LYS A 14 -23.37 18.89 43.63
CA LYS A 14 -22.66 19.98 42.95
C LYS A 14 -21.33 20.31 43.62
N GLU A 15 -21.23 20.25 44.95
CA GLU A 15 -19.96 20.42 45.67
C GLU A 15 -18.99 19.27 45.38
N LEU A 16 -19.50 18.04 45.26
CA LEU A 16 -18.72 16.86 44.84
C LEU A 16 -18.10 17.05 43.43
N LEU A 17 -18.76 17.76 42.52
CA LEU A 17 -18.15 18.09 41.22
C LEU A 17 -16.90 18.97 41.37
N GLY A 18 -16.89 19.86 42.38
CA GLY A 18 -15.76 20.71 42.70
C GLY A 18 -14.52 19.94 43.19
N THR A 19 -14.70 18.74 43.75
CA THR A 19 -13.59 17.86 44.17
C THR A 19 -13.18 16.87 43.07
N ILE A 20 -14.14 16.38 42.29
CA ILE A 20 -13.89 15.43 41.19
C ILE A 20 -13.13 16.08 40.03
N LEU A 21 -13.48 17.30 39.62
CA LEU A 21 -12.83 17.93 38.46
C LEU A 21 -11.30 18.14 38.64
N PRO A 22 -10.81 18.65 39.78
CA PRO A 22 -9.37 18.71 40.04
C PRO A 22 -8.70 17.34 40.09
N GLN A 23 -9.40 16.32 40.57
CA GLN A 23 -8.89 14.95 40.60
C GLN A 23 -8.77 14.38 39.18
N ILE A 24 -9.80 14.54 38.34
CA ILE A 24 -9.75 14.16 36.92
C ILE A 24 -8.57 14.86 36.23
N LEU A 25 -8.43 16.17 36.41
CA LEU A 25 -7.35 16.91 35.76
C LEU A 25 -5.97 16.37 36.18
N ARG A 26 -5.78 16.07 37.47
CA ARG A 26 -4.53 15.51 37.99
C ARG A 26 -4.26 14.13 37.40
N ASP A 27 -5.24 13.24 37.43
CA ASP A 27 -5.11 11.85 37.01
C ASP A 27 -4.88 11.77 35.49
N LEU A 28 -5.60 12.57 34.70
CA LEU A 28 -5.38 12.67 33.25
C LEU A 28 -4.00 13.26 32.92
N THR A 29 -3.51 14.23 33.69
CA THR A 29 -2.19 14.83 33.44
C THR A 29 -1.05 13.88 33.80
N LEU A 30 -1.21 13.06 34.85
CA LEU A 30 -0.16 12.18 35.36
C LEU A 30 -0.15 10.81 34.68
N HIS A 31 -1.32 10.21 34.49
CA HIS A 31 -1.47 8.83 34.02
C HIS A 31 -2.10 8.72 32.64
N GLY A 32 -2.74 9.78 32.13
CA GLY A 32 -3.46 9.75 30.85
C GLY A 32 -4.74 8.93 30.90
N GLU A 33 -5.14 8.40 32.06
CA GLU A 33 -6.41 7.72 32.28
C GLU A 33 -6.94 8.03 33.68
N CYS A 34 -8.25 8.00 33.84
CA CYS A 34 -8.92 8.36 35.07
C CYS A 34 -10.21 7.55 35.20
N THR A 35 -10.37 6.88 36.33
CA THR A 35 -11.56 6.10 36.68
C THR A 35 -12.04 6.57 38.04
N ILE A 36 -13.14 7.32 38.07
CA ILE A 36 -13.70 7.86 39.31
C ILE A 36 -15.15 7.37 39.47
N PRO A 37 -15.44 6.56 40.50
CA PRO A 37 -16.81 6.26 40.87
C PRO A 37 -17.44 7.51 41.51
N VAL A 38 -18.53 7.99 40.92
CA VAL A 38 -19.23 9.20 41.39
C VAL A 38 -20.37 8.85 42.34
N ASP A 39 -21.10 7.78 42.05
CA ASP A 39 -22.12 7.20 42.93
C ASP A 39 -22.21 5.67 42.72
N ALA A 40 -23.16 5.01 43.39
CA ALA A 40 -23.34 3.55 43.29
C ALA A 40 -23.71 3.05 41.87
N ALA A 41 -24.11 3.95 40.96
CA ALA A 41 -24.58 3.63 39.62
C ALA A 41 -23.73 4.27 38.49
N ASN A 42 -22.88 5.26 38.80
CA ASN A 42 -22.17 6.08 37.84
C ASN A 42 -20.66 6.07 38.10
N ILE A 43 -19.91 5.63 37.10
CA ILE A 43 -18.44 5.64 37.10
C ILE A 43 -17.98 6.43 35.86
N ILE A 44 -17.14 7.43 36.08
CA ILE A 44 -16.52 8.21 35.01
C ILE A 44 -15.21 7.53 34.63
N ASN A 45 -15.15 7.01 33.41
CA ASN A 45 -13.94 6.44 32.81
C ASN A 45 -13.47 7.34 31.66
N LEU A 46 -12.28 7.92 31.80
CA LEU A 46 -11.66 8.81 30.83
C LEU A 46 -10.28 8.27 30.47
N LYS A 47 -9.94 8.28 29.19
CA LYS A 47 -8.63 7.88 28.68
C LYS A 47 -8.19 8.84 27.57
N LEU A 48 -7.00 9.40 27.74
CA LEU A 48 -6.33 10.21 26.73
C LEU A 48 -5.62 9.28 25.76
N PHE A 49 -6.10 9.27 24.53
CA PHE A 49 -5.41 8.61 23.44
C PHE A 49 -4.49 9.61 22.74
N PRO A 50 -3.23 9.24 22.45
CA PRO A 50 -2.36 10.10 21.66
C PRO A 50 -2.97 10.29 20.26
N THR A 51 -3.06 11.55 19.82
CA THR A 51 -3.46 11.86 18.45
C THR A 51 -2.28 11.57 17.53
N LEU A 52 -2.27 10.38 16.93
CA LEU A 52 -1.29 10.01 15.91
C LEU A 52 -1.70 10.64 14.57
N GLN A 53 -0.72 10.91 13.72
CA GLN A 53 -0.98 11.44 12.38
C GLN A 53 -1.60 10.38 11.48
N ASP A 54 -2.51 10.80 10.59
CA ASP A 54 -3.09 9.91 9.61
C ASP A 54 -1.98 9.31 8.72
N PRO A 55 -1.91 7.97 8.64
CA PRO A 55 -0.83 7.31 7.92
C PRO A 55 -1.01 7.51 6.41
N PRO A 56 0.09 7.63 5.66
CA PRO A 56 0.06 7.83 4.22
C PRO A 56 -0.61 6.65 3.50
N PHE A 57 -1.05 6.89 2.27
CA PHE A 57 -1.63 5.84 1.44
C PHE A 57 -0.57 4.79 1.05
N VAL A 58 -0.92 3.52 1.27
CA VAL A 58 -0.05 2.39 0.93
C VAL A 58 -0.27 1.99 -0.52
N CYS A 59 0.80 2.08 -1.31
CA CYS A 59 0.81 1.68 -2.70
C CYS A 59 1.24 0.21 -2.85
N GLU A 60 0.80 -0.43 -3.94
CA GLU A 60 1.00 -1.87 -4.18
C GLU A 60 2.46 -2.26 -4.37
N TYR A 61 3.25 -1.33 -4.91
CA TYR A 61 4.66 -1.48 -5.23
C TYR A 61 5.58 -1.16 -4.05
N GLN A 62 5.05 -0.67 -2.93
CA GLN A 62 5.88 -0.35 -1.76
C GLN A 62 6.20 -1.62 -0.96
N VAL A 63 7.33 -1.58 -0.24
CA VAL A 63 7.83 -2.68 0.58
C VAL A 63 7.71 -2.28 2.06
N PRO A 64 6.89 -2.99 2.86
CA PRO A 64 6.87 -2.78 4.31
C PRO A 64 8.12 -3.38 4.96
N VAL A 65 8.80 -2.60 5.78
CA VAL A 65 9.93 -3.03 6.62
C VAL A 65 9.55 -2.87 8.08
N ALA A 66 9.67 -3.95 8.85
CA ALA A 66 9.46 -3.93 10.28
C ALA A 66 10.58 -3.14 10.98
N ILE A 67 10.22 -2.13 11.76
CA ILE A 67 11.16 -1.37 12.61
C ILE A 67 11.27 -2.04 13.98
N ARG A 68 10.16 -2.61 14.44
CA ARG A 68 10.04 -3.30 15.73
C ARG A 68 9.85 -4.78 15.48
N ASP A 69 10.18 -5.60 16.47
CA ASP A 69 9.91 -7.03 16.37
C ASP A 69 8.39 -7.29 16.43
N LEU A 70 7.81 -7.49 15.24
CA LEU A 70 6.38 -7.74 15.09
C LEU A 70 5.96 -9.06 15.75
N ARG A 71 6.87 -10.03 15.90
CA ARG A 71 6.56 -11.35 16.48
C ARG A 71 6.41 -11.25 17.99
N ALA A 72 7.34 -10.53 18.64
CA ALA A 72 7.24 -10.23 20.06
C ALA A 72 5.97 -9.41 20.40
N LEU A 73 5.53 -8.54 19.48
CA LEU A 73 4.26 -7.85 19.62
C LEU A 73 3.08 -8.83 19.50
N LEU A 74 3.14 -9.76 18.54
CA LEU A 74 2.07 -10.74 18.25
C LEU A 74 1.76 -11.68 19.41
N GLU A 75 2.77 -12.04 20.20
CA GLU A 75 2.65 -13.00 21.32
C GLU A 75 1.84 -12.46 22.51
N ASN A 76 1.73 -11.13 22.65
CA ASN A 76 1.19 -10.49 23.86
C ASN A 76 -0.27 -10.03 23.74
N SER A 77 -0.93 -10.22 22.60
CA SER A 77 -2.29 -9.68 22.38
C SER A 77 -3.15 -10.55 21.48
N GLU A 78 -4.47 -10.42 21.60
CA GLU A 78 -5.44 -10.93 20.63
C GLU A 78 -5.36 -10.09 19.34
N TRP A 79 -4.30 -10.31 18.56
CA TRP A 79 -4.14 -9.63 17.29
C TRP A 79 -5.14 -10.15 16.27
N ASP A 80 -5.54 -9.25 15.36
CA ASP A 80 -6.36 -9.56 14.20
C ASP A 80 -5.76 -10.74 13.41
N LEU A 81 -6.60 -11.71 13.05
CA LEU A 81 -6.24 -12.88 12.24
C LEU A 81 -5.56 -12.47 10.91
N ALA A 82 -6.04 -11.38 10.29
CA ALA A 82 -5.43 -10.87 9.06
C ALA A 82 -3.98 -10.40 9.29
N LEU A 83 -3.71 -9.74 10.43
CA LEU A 83 -2.35 -9.32 10.78
C LEU A 83 -1.45 -10.52 11.09
N GLN A 84 -1.98 -11.52 11.80
CA GLN A 84 -1.23 -12.76 12.09
C GLN A 84 -0.78 -13.48 10.81
N GLN A 85 -1.63 -13.49 9.78
CA GLN A 85 -1.28 -14.09 8.48
C GLN A 85 -0.28 -13.26 7.68
N ILE A 86 -0.38 -11.91 7.73
CA ILE A 86 0.45 -11.02 6.91
C ILE A 86 1.85 -10.80 7.50
N VAL A 87 1.97 -10.68 8.84
CA VAL A 87 3.23 -10.34 9.54
C VAL A 87 4.41 -11.26 9.17
N PRO A 88 4.26 -12.59 9.03
CA PRO A 88 5.35 -13.48 8.61
C PRO A 88 5.94 -13.15 7.24
N PHE A 89 5.16 -12.52 6.36
CA PHE A 89 5.58 -12.15 5.01
C PHE A 89 6.26 -10.77 4.95
N ILE A 90 6.17 -9.96 6.01
CA ILE A 90 6.84 -8.66 6.12
C ILE A 90 8.31 -8.87 6.49
N ASP A 91 9.13 -9.13 5.47
CA ASP A 91 10.57 -9.38 5.57
C ASP A 91 11.45 -8.19 5.13
N GLY A 92 10.83 -7.09 4.71
CA GLY A 92 11.51 -5.94 4.12
C GLY A 92 12.04 -6.16 2.70
N VAL A 93 11.56 -7.19 1.99
CA VAL A 93 11.90 -7.48 0.59
C VAL A 93 10.65 -7.52 -0.29
N ARG A 94 9.59 -8.17 0.20
CA ARG A 94 8.36 -8.36 -0.58
C ARG A 94 7.53 -7.08 -0.60
N TYR A 95 7.07 -6.68 -1.78
CA TYR A 95 6.14 -5.58 -1.94
C TYR A 95 4.70 -6.02 -1.58
N VAL A 96 3.83 -5.06 -1.25
CA VAL A 96 2.46 -5.30 -0.75
C VAL A 96 1.65 -6.25 -1.62
N LYS A 97 1.69 -6.09 -2.95
CA LYS A 97 0.97 -6.99 -3.86
C LYS A 97 1.55 -8.42 -3.87
N ARG A 98 2.85 -8.61 -3.68
CA ARG A 98 3.46 -9.94 -3.54
C ARG A 98 3.07 -10.60 -2.23
N ILE A 99 3.00 -9.83 -1.14
CA ILE A 99 2.52 -10.31 0.16
C ILE A 99 1.07 -10.79 0.05
N SER A 100 0.20 -10.05 -0.64
CA SER A 100 -1.18 -10.45 -0.89
C SER A 100 -1.30 -11.80 -1.60
N LEU A 101 -0.47 -12.05 -2.61
CA LEU A 101 -0.45 -13.32 -3.35
C LEU A 101 0.10 -14.49 -2.51
N GLU A 102 1.15 -14.27 -1.73
CA GLU A 102 1.78 -15.32 -0.92
C GLU A 102 0.97 -15.66 0.36
N ALA A 103 0.29 -14.67 0.94
CA ALA A 103 -0.57 -14.86 2.11
C ALA A 103 -2.00 -15.30 1.77
N ASP A 104 -2.38 -15.30 0.48
CA ASP A 104 -3.75 -15.54 0.00
C ASP A 104 -4.79 -14.61 0.65
N VAL A 105 -4.42 -13.34 0.81
CA VAL A 105 -5.27 -12.29 1.39
C VAL A 105 -5.52 -11.21 0.34
N GLU A 106 -6.75 -10.72 0.24
CA GLU A 106 -7.10 -9.65 -0.69
C GLU A 106 -6.24 -8.39 -0.48
N ILE A 107 -5.72 -7.83 -1.57
CA ILE A 107 -4.81 -6.68 -1.54
C ILE A 107 -5.38 -5.46 -0.79
N ALA A 108 -6.70 -5.26 -0.82
CA ALA A 108 -7.36 -4.19 -0.08
C ALA A 108 -7.23 -4.36 1.44
N ILE A 109 -7.33 -5.60 1.93
CA ILE A 109 -7.14 -5.94 3.35
C ILE A 109 -5.67 -5.76 3.71
N VAL A 110 -4.74 -6.27 2.89
CA VAL A 110 -3.30 -6.09 3.15
C VAL A 110 -2.91 -4.62 3.23
N LYS A 111 -3.41 -3.76 2.33
CA LYS A 111 -3.19 -2.31 2.40
C LYS A 111 -3.70 -1.69 3.70
N LYS A 112 -4.89 -2.11 4.18
CA LYS A 112 -5.45 -1.65 5.46
C LYS A 112 -4.61 -2.12 6.65
N CYS A 113 -4.18 -3.38 6.66
CA CYS A 113 -3.32 -3.94 7.70
C CYS A 113 -1.96 -3.23 7.76
N VAL A 114 -1.30 -3.03 6.62
CA VAL A 114 -0.02 -2.29 6.54
C VAL A 114 -0.20 -0.84 6.96
N ARG A 115 -1.32 -0.19 6.58
CA ARG A 115 -1.67 1.16 7.03
C ARG A 115 -1.85 1.25 8.55
N GLN A 116 -2.44 0.23 9.17
CA GLN A 116 -2.56 0.14 10.62
C GLN A 116 -1.21 -0.03 11.32
N LEU A 117 -0.32 -0.85 10.75
CA LEU A 117 1.04 -1.03 11.25
C LEU A 117 1.88 0.25 11.12
N LEU A 118 1.65 1.05 10.07
CA LEU A 118 2.25 2.37 9.89
C LEU A 118 1.73 3.37 10.92
N TYR A 119 0.42 3.37 11.19
CA TYR A 119 -0.19 4.26 12.20
C TYR A 119 0.47 4.10 13.58
N TYR A 120 0.75 2.87 14.00
CA TYR A 120 1.41 2.58 15.27
C TYR A 120 2.95 2.64 15.23
N GLY A 121 3.54 2.99 14.08
CA GLY A 121 5.00 3.07 13.92
C GLY A 121 5.73 1.73 14.02
N CYS A 122 5.04 0.61 13.75
CA CYS A 122 5.64 -0.73 13.77
C CYS A 122 6.39 -1.04 12.47
N VAL A 123 5.94 -0.44 11.36
CA VAL A 123 6.45 -0.67 10.01
C VAL A 123 6.74 0.67 9.34
N THR A 124 7.73 0.72 8.46
CA THR A 124 7.96 1.81 7.50
C THR A 124 7.82 1.29 6.06
N LEU A 125 7.48 2.17 5.13
CA LEU A 125 7.40 1.85 3.71
C LEU A 125 8.64 2.35 2.98
N ILE A 126 9.29 1.44 2.26
CA ILE A 126 10.40 1.77 1.37
C ILE A 126 10.08 1.36 -0.06
N ASP A 127 10.95 1.77 -0.96
CA ASP A 127 10.96 1.34 -2.34
C ASP A 127 11.53 -0.08 -2.54
N ILE A 128 11.11 -0.73 -3.63
CA ILE A 128 11.65 -2.02 -4.05
C ILE A 128 13.14 -1.87 -4.35
N PHE A 129 13.96 -2.71 -3.73
CA PHE A 129 15.38 -2.83 -4.08
C PHE A 129 15.56 -3.67 -5.36
N LEU A 130 16.10 -3.06 -6.41
CA LEU A 130 16.53 -3.72 -7.64
C LEU A 130 17.93 -3.23 -8.04
N HIS A 131 18.73 -4.10 -8.66
CA HIS A 131 20.06 -3.72 -9.17
C HIS A 131 19.99 -2.66 -10.28
N SER A 132 18.89 -2.60 -11.04
CA SER A 132 18.68 -1.59 -12.09
C SER A 132 18.31 -0.20 -11.56
N ASN A 133 18.03 -0.07 -10.26
CA ASN A 133 17.65 1.21 -9.67
C ASN A 133 18.85 2.13 -9.49
N SER A 134 18.59 3.44 -9.49
CA SER A 134 19.53 4.44 -9.03
C SER A 134 18.99 5.18 -7.79
N TYR A 135 19.92 5.66 -6.98
CA TYR A 135 19.64 6.33 -5.71
C TYR A 135 20.43 7.63 -5.63
N ALA A 136 19.95 8.57 -4.83
CA ALA A 136 20.59 9.85 -4.60
C ALA A 136 20.69 10.12 -3.10
N ASN A 137 21.77 10.78 -2.69
CA ASN A 137 21.91 11.24 -1.31
C ASN A 137 20.95 12.39 -1.00
N THR A 138 20.58 12.50 0.27
CA THR A 138 19.81 13.61 0.82
C THR A 138 20.66 14.35 1.86
N PRO A 139 20.38 15.64 2.13
CA PRO A 139 21.11 16.38 3.16
C PRO A 139 20.93 15.79 4.58
N LYS A 140 19.96 14.89 4.78
CA LYS A 140 19.75 14.18 6.06
C LYS A 140 20.91 13.24 6.40
N ILE A 141 21.78 12.91 5.45
CA ILE A 141 23.02 12.15 5.73
C ILE A 141 23.91 12.84 6.78
N ALA A 142 23.79 14.16 6.97
CA ALA A 142 24.49 14.88 8.03
C ALA A 142 24.09 14.40 9.44
N VAL A 143 22.85 13.93 9.62
CA VAL A 143 22.39 13.37 10.90
C VAL A 143 23.17 12.09 11.23
N LEU A 144 23.42 11.24 10.23
CA LEU A 144 24.24 10.04 10.39
C LEU A 144 25.68 10.38 10.83
N ALA A 145 26.24 11.49 10.37
CA ALA A 145 27.58 11.93 10.76
C ALA A 145 27.65 12.44 12.23
N ASN A 146 26.55 12.99 12.75
CA ASN A 146 26.52 13.61 14.08
C ASN A 146 26.05 12.68 15.20
N ASP A 147 25.37 11.58 14.90
CA ASP A 147 24.82 10.66 15.91
C ASP A 147 25.60 9.33 15.99
N PRO A 148 26.43 9.11 17.04
CA PRO A 148 27.20 7.88 17.20
C PRO A 148 26.35 6.61 17.40
N ARG A 149 25.14 6.73 17.96
CA ARG A 149 24.26 5.57 18.18
C ARG A 149 23.76 5.03 16.85
N LEU A 150 23.33 5.94 15.99
CA LEU A 150 22.87 5.62 14.64
C LEU A 150 24.00 5.05 13.77
N GLN A 151 25.23 5.50 13.97
CA GLN A 151 26.41 4.94 13.29
C GLN A 151 26.66 3.48 13.69
N ALA A 152 26.55 3.17 14.99
CA ALA A 152 26.72 1.81 15.48
C ALA A 152 25.61 0.88 14.96
N GLU A 153 24.35 1.32 15.01
CA GLU A 153 23.21 0.57 14.46
C GLU A 153 23.36 0.35 12.95
N CYS A 154 23.79 1.39 12.21
CA CYS A 154 24.06 1.29 10.78
C CYS A 154 25.10 0.22 10.48
N ALA A 155 26.25 0.27 11.17
CA ALA A 155 27.34 -0.67 10.94
C ALA A 155 26.94 -2.12 11.21
N VAL A 156 26.15 -2.36 12.26
CA VAL A 156 25.62 -3.69 12.61
C VAL A 156 24.59 -4.17 11.58
N TYR A 157 23.68 -3.29 11.15
CA TYR A 157 22.61 -3.66 10.22
C TYR A 157 23.15 -4.02 8.83
N ILE A 158 24.08 -3.21 8.29
CA ILE A 158 24.59 -3.39 6.92
C ILE A 158 25.65 -4.49 6.80
N ALA A 159 26.25 -4.90 7.91
CA ALA A 159 27.29 -5.91 7.90
C ALA A 159 26.77 -7.21 7.30
N ARG A 160 27.62 -7.87 6.49
CA ARG A 160 27.32 -9.20 5.98
C ARG A 160 27.31 -10.19 7.13
N SER A 161 26.40 -11.16 7.10
CA SER A 161 26.30 -12.20 8.14
C SER A 161 27.65 -12.89 8.35
N GLY A 162 28.21 -12.79 9.56
CA GLY A 162 29.48 -13.40 9.93
C GLY A 162 30.74 -12.54 9.71
N SER A 163 30.61 -11.30 9.22
CA SER A 163 31.74 -10.34 9.15
C SER A 163 31.72 -9.32 10.28
N ALA A 164 32.89 -8.84 10.68
CA ALA A 164 33.01 -7.70 11.58
C ALA A 164 32.37 -6.44 10.97
N PRO A 165 31.75 -5.57 11.78
CA PRO A 165 31.14 -4.34 11.29
C PRO A 165 32.21 -3.46 10.62
N PRO A 166 31.95 -2.94 9.42
CA PRO A 166 32.89 -2.06 8.73
C PRO A 166 33.06 -0.73 9.46
N SER A 167 34.19 -0.06 9.24
CA SER A 167 34.44 1.24 9.86
C SER A 167 33.45 2.29 9.35
N PHE A 168 32.99 3.17 10.25
CA PHE A 168 32.02 4.21 9.91
C PHE A 168 32.51 5.11 8.76
N ALA A 169 33.80 5.47 8.75
CA ALA A 169 34.41 6.26 7.68
C ALA A 169 34.21 5.60 6.29
N ARG A 170 34.26 4.27 6.22
CA ARG A 170 34.04 3.53 4.97
C ARG A 170 32.58 3.60 4.53
N ILE A 171 31.67 3.40 5.47
CA ILE A 171 30.21 3.45 5.24
C ILE A 171 29.82 4.84 4.75
N PHE A 172 30.29 5.88 5.43
CA PHE A 172 30.00 7.26 5.11
C PHE A 172 30.55 7.65 3.73
N ALA A 173 31.80 7.26 3.43
CA ALA A 173 32.39 7.46 2.11
C ALA A 173 31.56 6.79 0.98
N LEU A 174 31.02 5.59 1.24
CA LEU A 174 30.13 4.91 0.30
C LEU A 174 28.81 5.64 0.12
N TYR A 175 28.17 6.15 1.19
CA TYR A 175 26.96 6.95 1.04
C TYR A 175 27.22 8.25 0.27
N CYS A 176 28.38 8.88 0.48
CA CYS A 176 28.80 10.06 -0.27
C CYS A 176 29.12 9.76 -1.74
N SER A 177 29.48 8.52 -2.08
CA SER A 177 29.79 8.14 -3.46
C SER A 177 28.57 7.72 -4.28
N VAL A 178 27.40 7.56 -3.66
CA VAL A 178 26.13 7.29 -4.36
C VAL A 178 25.74 8.50 -5.21
N GLN A 179 25.64 8.28 -6.52
CA GLN A 179 25.25 9.30 -7.49
C GLN A 179 23.92 8.94 -8.19
N PRO A 180 23.08 9.94 -8.51
CA PRO A 180 21.79 9.72 -9.18
C PRO A 180 21.88 9.02 -10.54
N SER A 181 23.01 9.19 -11.24
CA SER A 181 23.27 8.66 -12.58
C SER A 181 23.79 7.22 -12.57
N LEU A 182 24.19 6.69 -11.42
CA LEU A 182 24.82 5.38 -11.29
C LEU A 182 23.78 4.35 -10.85
N ARG A 183 23.63 3.26 -11.62
CA ARG A 183 22.78 2.14 -11.23
C ARG A 183 23.43 1.33 -10.13
N MET A 184 22.61 0.66 -9.32
CA MET A 184 23.09 -0.17 -8.21
C MET A 184 23.93 -1.37 -8.70
N SER A 185 23.64 -1.92 -9.88
CA SER A 185 24.47 -2.93 -10.56
C SER A 185 25.90 -2.42 -10.73
N ASP A 186 26.04 -1.23 -11.29
CA ASP A 186 27.33 -0.66 -11.65
C ASP A 186 28.07 -0.20 -10.39
N PHE A 187 27.35 0.39 -9.44
CA PHE A 187 27.88 0.72 -8.12
C PHE A 187 28.47 -0.50 -7.41
N SER A 188 27.79 -1.65 -7.47
CA SER A 188 28.27 -2.89 -6.83
C SER A 188 29.56 -3.42 -7.45
N VAL A 189 29.77 -3.19 -8.75
CA VAL A 189 31.01 -3.56 -9.46
C VAL A 189 32.15 -2.59 -9.13
N VAL A 190 31.90 -1.28 -9.24
CA VAL A 190 32.89 -0.23 -9.00
C VAL A 190 33.41 -0.26 -7.56
N TYR A 191 32.54 -0.51 -6.59
CA TYR A 191 32.89 -0.53 -5.17
C TYR A 191 32.92 -1.95 -4.58
N SER A 192 33.15 -2.97 -5.41
CA SER A 192 33.13 -4.39 -5.01
C SER A 192 34.03 -4.71 -3.82
N GLU A 193 35.28 -4.24 -3.82
CA GLU A 193 36.23 -4.41 -2.70
C GLU A 193 35.73 -3.78 -1.41
N SER A 194 35.06 -2.64 -1.53
CA SER A 194 34.54 -1.87 -0.42
C SER A 194 33.27 -2.47 0.17
N LEU A 195 32.51 -3.15 -0.67
CA LEU A 195 31.28 -3.87 -0.33
C LEU A 195 31.54 -5.32 0.09
N ALA A 196 32.79 -5.78 0.16
CA ALA A 196 33.10 -7.16 0.54
C ALA A 196 32.50 -7.53 1.91
N LEU A 197 32.51 -6.59 2.86
CA LEU A 197 31.97 -6.76 4.22
C LEU A 197 30.52 -6.24 4.38
N ILE A 198 29.95 -5.65 3.33
CA ILE A 198 28.65 -4.97 3.36
C ILE A 198 27.65 -5.73 2.49
N ASP A 199 26.42 -5.88 2.98
CA ASP A 199 25.30 -6.30 2.15
C ASP A 199 24.72 -5.07 1.44
N ALA A 200 24.84 -5.01 0.11
CA ALA A 200 24.36 -3.91 -0.71
C ALA A 200 22.85 -3.65 -0.53
N ARG A 201 22.05 -4.70 -0.32
CA ARG A 201 20.61 -4.53 -0.08
C ARG A 201 20.39 -3.83 1.25
N ARG A 202 21.01 -4.32 2.33
CA ARG A 202 20.87 -3.72 3.66
C ARG A 202 21.41 -2.30 3.72
N PHE A 203 22.50 -2.03 2.99
CA PHE A 203 23.05 -0.68 2.85
C PHE A 203 22.03 0.30 2.26
N ILE A 204 21.34 -0.09 1.18
CA ILE A 204 20.32 0.75 0.56
C ILE A 204 19.06 0.83 1.43
N THR A 205 18.56 -0.29 1.97
CA THR A 205 17.34 -0.26 2.79
C THR A 205 17.53 0.60 4.04
N PHE A 206 18.67 0.52 4.71
CA PHE A 206 18.99 1.39 5.85
C PHE A 206 18.97 2.87 5.45
N GLY A 207 19.60 3.20 4.31
CA GLY A 207 19.60 4.56 3.78
C GLY A 207 18.19 5.07 3.43
N LEU A 208 17.32 4.21 2.91
CA LEU A 208 15.92 4.55 2.59
C LEU A 208 15.06 4.71 3.86
N ILE A 209 15.21 3.82 4.84
CA ILE A 209 14.46 3.84 6.11
C ILE A 209 14.72 5.14 6.87
N HIS A 210 15.98 5.55 7.00
CA HIS A 210 16.36 6.78 7.69
C HIS A 210 16.29 8.03 6.80
N GLY A 211 16.00 7.85 5.50
CA GLY A 211 15.84 8.93 4.54
C GLY A 211 17.15 9.63 4.13
N PHE A 212 18.30 8.97 4.31
CA PHE A 212 19.60 9.42 3.81
C PHE A 212 19.74 9.24 2.30
N LEU A 213 19.05 8.24 1.78
CA LEU A 213 18.92 7.99 0.37
C LEU A 213 17.48 8.26 -0.06
N ARG A 214 17.33 8.80 -1.26
CA ARG A 214 16.07 8.82 -1.99
C ARG A 214 16.23 8.01 -3.27
N ARG A 215 15.16 7.34 -3.69
CA ARG A 215 15.14 6.67 -4.99
C ARG A 215 14.97 7.68 -6.12
N VAL A 216 15.64 7.42 -7.23
CA VAL A 216 15.43 8.14 -8.49
C VAL A 216 14.62 7.21 -9.40
N HIS A 217 13.37 7.58 -9.66
CA HIS A 217 12.44 6.75 -10.40
C HIS A 217 12.51 7.04 -11.89
N ARG A 218 12.33 5.98 -12.70
CA ARG A 218 12.22 6.08 -14.16
C ARG A 218 10.75 6.15 -14.55
N TYR A 219 10.39 7.19 -15.28
CA TYR A 219 9.04 7.45 -15.79
C TYR A 219 9.04 7.32 -17.30
N PRO A 220 8.55 6.19 -17.85
CA PRO A 220 8.39 6.06 -19.28
C PRO A 220 7.27 6.96 -19.81
N ILE A 221 7.49 7.54 -20.98
CA ILE A 221 6.58 8.38 -21.74
C ILE A 221 6.50 7.79 -23.14
N TYR A 222 5.31 7.36 -23.53
CA TYR A 222 4.98 6.95 -24.88
C TYR A 222 4.30 8.12 -25.59
N VAL A 223 4.89 8.58 -26.69
CA VAL A 223 4.33 9.65 -27.52
C VAL A 223 3.65 9.02 -28.72
N ASP A 224 2.32 8.91 -28.67
CA ASP A 224 1.56 8.47 -29.83
C ASP A 224 1.45 9.59 -30.86
N HIS A 225 2.25 9.51 -31.92
CA HIS A 225 2.20 10.43 -33.06
C HIS A 225 0.88 10.36 -33.85
N SER A 226 -0.06 9.47 -33.51
CA SER A 226 -1.40 9.44 -34.11
C SER A 226 -2.40 10.43 -33.48
N SER A 227 -2.02 11.13 -32.41
CA SER A 227 -2.82 12.23 -31.83
C SER A 227 -2.24 13.60 -32.21
N SER A 228 -2.78 14.16 -33.29
CA SER A 228 -2.65 15.61 -33.53
C SER A 228 -3.23 16.39 -32.34
N PRO A 229 -2.64 17.55 -31.96
CA PRO A 229 -3.08 18.32 -30.80
C PRO A 229 -4.38 19.07 -31.13
N GLN A 230 -5.54 18.43 -30.96
CA GLN A 230 -6.85 19.10 -31.01
C GLN A 230 -7.80 18.80 -29.83
N GLN A 231 -7.39 18.09 -28.77
CA GLN A 231 -8.26 17.83 -27.60
C GLN A 231 -7.75 18.39 -26.26
N GLN A 232 -7.19 19.59 -26.26
CA GLN A 232 -6.91 20.33 -25.01
C GLN A 232 -7.52 21.74 -24.94
N LYS A 233 -8.60 22.03 -25.67
CA LYS A 233 -9.33 23.32 -25.56
C LYS A 233 -10.83 23.23 -25.29
N GLN A 234 -11.32 22.17 -24.66
CA GLN A 234 -12.72 22.12 -24.18
C GLN A 234 -12.83 21.52 -22.77
N GLN A 235 -12.28 22.23 -21.78
CA GLN A 235 -12.68 22.04 -20.38
C GLN A 235 -12.54 23.33 -19.54
N GLY A 236 -12.73 24.49 -20.19
CA GLY A 236 -12.65 25.79 -19.52
C GLY A 236 -13.47 26.84 -20.23
N GLN A 237 -14.79 26.63 -20.39
CA GLN A 237 -15.79 27.68 -20.62
C GLN A 237 -17.20 27.05 -20.64
N GLN A 238 -17.75 26.74 -19.46
CA GLN A 238 -19.20 26.61 -19.28
C GLN A 238 -19.54 26.79 -17.79
N THR A 239 -19.27 27.99 -17.30
CA THR A 239 -19.92 28.53 -16.11
C THR A 239 -20.08 30.01 -16.39
N LEU A 240 -21.32 30.51 -16.32
CA LEU A 240 -21.81 31.85 -16.69
C LEU A 240 -22.59 31.89 -18.02
N GLN A 241 -23.81 31.35 -18.02
CA GLN A 241 -25.03 32.05 -18.48
C GLN A 241 -26.21 31.08 -18.49
N GLN A 242 -27.07 31.16 -17.48
CA GLN A 242 -28.52 31.17 -17.64
C GLN A 242 -29.16 31.40 -16.27
N ASN A 243 -29.24 32.67 -15.91
CA ASN A 243 -30.25 33.13 -14.97
C ASN A 243 -30.86 34.40 -15.58
N GLN A 244 -31.93 34.23 -16.35
CA GLN A 244 -33.01 35.21 -16.52
C GLN A 244 -34.02 34.70 -17.55
N GLN A 245 -35.12 34.15 -17.06
CA GLN A 245 -36.50 34.55 -17.40
C GLN A 245 -37.47 33.46 -16.94
N GLN A 246 -38.07 33.64 -15.76
CA GLN A 246 -39.50 33.95 -15.69
C GLN A 246 -39.93 34.17 -14.24
N GLN A 247 -40.24 35.42 -13.99
CA GLN A 247 -41.03 35.91 -12.87
C GLN A 247 -42.49 35.85 -13.34
N GLN A 248 -43.37 35.11 -12.65
CA GLN A 248 -44.65 35.63 -12.16
C GLN A 248 -45.52 34.59 -11.42
N LYS A 249 -45.91 35.01 -10.21
CA LYS A 249 -47.18 34.79 -9.48
C LYS A 249 -47.55 33.42 -8.90
N GLY A 250 -47.70 33.42 -7.56
CA GLY A 250 -48.84 32.78 -6.86
C GLY A 250 -48.49 31.79 -5.76
N ARG A 251 -48.69 32.19 -4.49
CA ARG A 251 -48.71 31.35 -3.25
C ARG A 251 -49.94 30.39 -3.24
N PRO A 252 -50.24 29.66 -2.13
CA PRO A 252 -49.55 28.54 -1.44
C PRO A 252 -50.52 27.34 -1.20
N PHE A 253 -50.26 26.49 -0.18
CA PHE A 253 -51.03 25.32 0.35
C PHE A 253 -50.67 23.96 -0.29
N GLY A 254 -50.55 22.83 0.43
CA GLY A 254 -50.72 22.50 1.84
C GLY A 254 -50.51 20.98 2.08
N LEU A 255 -50.12 20.63 3.31
CA LEU A 255 -50.41 19.43 4.11
C LEU A 255 -50.39 18.00 3.50
N SER A 256 -49.39 17.23 3.96
CA SER A 256 -49.47 15.99 4.76
C SER A 256 -50.59 14.94 4.61
N SER A 257 -50.10 13.69 4.64
CA SER A 257 -50.70 12.43 5.12
C SER A 257 -51.70 11.71 4.21
N THR A 258 -51.42 10.45 3.90
CA THR A 258 -51.99 9.25 4.57
C THR A 258 -51.56 7.98 3.81
N SER A 259 -50.94 7.02 4.51
CA SER A 259 -50.98 5.59 4.14
C SER A 259 -52.40 5.03 4.42
N PRO A 260 -52.88 3.90 3.84
CA PRO A 260 -52.53 2.54 4.35
C PRO A 260 -52.70 1.30 3.39
N LEU A 261 -52.04 0.20 3.78
CA LEU A 261 -52.45 -1.24 3.89
C LEU A 261 -53.04 -2.10 2.73
N LEU A 262 -52.32 -3.20 2.45
CA LEU A 262 -52.67 -4.66 2.55
C LEU A 262 -54.05 -5.21 2.12
N SER A 263 -54.02 -6.21 1.21
CA SER A 263 -54.79 -7.50 1.14
C SER A 263 -54.49 -8.15 -0.22
N GLY A 264 -54.34 -9.45 -0.48
CA GLY A 264 -54.62 -10.71 0.22
C GLY A 264 -55.05 -11.76 -0.83
N MET A 265 -54.62 -13.02 -0.65
CA MET A 265 -55.22 -14.29 -1.14
C MET A 265 -54.68 -14.99 -2.42
N ASN A 266 -54.20 -16.22 -2.17
CA ASN A 266 -54.03 -17.41 -3.04
C ASN A 266 -55.34 -18.27 -2.93
N PRO A 267 -55.59 -19.47 -3.54
CA PRO A 267 -54.61 -20.56 -3.80
C PRO A 267 -54.93 -21.62 -4.93
N ILE A 268 -54.10 -22.70 -4.99
CA ILE A 268 -54.30 -24.08 -5.56
C ILE A 268 -54.38 -24.21 -7.11
N GLY A 269 -53.69 -25.11 -7.82
CA GLY A 269 -52.75 -26.19 -7.49
C GLY A 269 -52.41 -27.03 -8.75
N ALA A 270 -51.28 -27.77 -8.71
CA ALA A 270 -51.00 -29.08 -9.34
C ALA A 270 -49.48 -29.28 -9.52
N ALA A 271 -48.94 -30.32 -8.85
CA ALA A 271 -47.62 -30.93 -9.08
C ALA A 271 -47.83 -32.27 -9.85
N PRO A 272 -46.87 -33.20 -10.04
CA PRO A 272 -45.42 -33.19 -9.74
C PRO A 272 -44.52 -33.79 -10.86
N LEU A 273 -43.19 -33.82 -10.69
CA LEU A 273 -42.36 -35.04 -10.70
C LEU A 273 -40.84 -34.77 -10.48
N SER A 274 -40.32 -35.53 -9.53
CA SER A 274 -38.98 -35.76 -8.97
C SER A 274 -37.90 -36.15 -10.02
N ILE A 275 -36.57 -36.21 -9.83
CA ILE A 275 -35.70 -36.80 -8.77
C ILE A 275 -34.25 -36.21 -8.91
N GLN A 276 -33.56 -36.07 -7.77
CA GLN A 276 -32.15 -35.71 -7.50
C GLN A 276 -31.11 -36.83 -7.89
N PRO A 277 -29.91 -36.99 -7.26
CA PRO A 277 -28.68 -36.17 -7.25
C PRO A 277 -27.41 -37.00 -7.61
N ASN A 278 -26.23 -36.38 -7.75
CA ASN A 278 -25.00 -36.78 -7.04
C ASN A 278 -23.78 -35.95 -7.48
N GLY A 279 -22.93 -35.62 -6.51
CA GLY A 279 -21.67 -34.91 -6.71
C GLY A 279 -20.46 -35.82 -7.00
N ALA A 280 -19.32 -35.19 -7.28
CA ALA A 280 -17.99 -35.67 -6.94
C ALA A 280 -16.92 -34.61 -7.25
N SER A 281 -16.01 -34.47 -6.31
CA SER A 281 -14.65 -33.94 -6.37
C SER A 281 -13.77 -34.56 -7.48
N ASN A 282 -12.80 -33.78 -7.99
CA ASN A 282 -11.40 -34.20 -8.30
C ASN A 282 -10.66 -33.02 -8.95
N ALA A 283 -9.58 -32.52 -8.35
CA ALA A 283 -8.21 -33.04 -8.34
C ALA A 283 -7.37 -32.54 -9.53
N LEU A 284 -6.32 -31.81 -9.17
CA LEU A 284 -5.26 -31.27 -10.01
C LEU A 284 -4.44 -32.43 -10.61
N ASN A 285 -4.24 -32.43 -11.93
CA ASN A 285 -3.31 -33.33 -12.58
C ASN A 285 -2.11 -32.55 -13.13
N ALA A 286 -0.94 -32.84 -12.56
CA ALA A 286 0.36 -32.47 -13.11
C ALA A 286 0.76 -33.54 -14.14
N ASN A 287 1.36 -33.14 -15.27
CA ASN A 287 2.06 -34.09 -16.11
C ASN A 287 3.39 -33.53 -16.61
N ILE A 288 4.44 -34.28 -16.29
CA ILE A 288 5.82 -34.19 -16.75
C ILE A 288 5.93 -35.10 -17.97
N ILE A 289 6.44 -34.63 -19.12
CA ILE A 289 7.09 -35.51 -20.11
C ILE A 289 8.25 -34.77 -20.78
N SER A 290 9.42 -35.42 -20.75
CA SER A 290 10.63 -35.14 -21.51
C SER A 290 10.75 -36.08 -22.73
N GLY A 291 11.27 -35.58 -23.86
CA GLY A 291 12.19 -36.33 -24.74
C GLY A 291 11.72 -36.74 -26.15
N SER A 292 12.30 -36.07 -27.18
CA SER A 292 12.70 -36.52 -28.55
C SER A 292 11.63 -37.17 -29.47
N SER A 293 11.59 -37.06 -30.81
CA SER A 293 12.56 -36.82 -31.90
C SER A 293 11.78 -36.69 -33.23
N GLY A 294 12.43 -36.22 -34.30
CA GLY A 294 12.08 -36.60 -35.69
C GLY A 294 11.34 -35.56 -36.55
N ALA A 295 11.97 -35.20 -37.67
CA ALA A 295 11.53 -34.23 -38.67
C ALA A 295 10.40 -34.75 -39.59
N THR A 296 9.58 -33.84 -40.17
CA THR A 296 9.30 -33.70 -41.61
C THR A 296 8.23 -32.63 -41.86
N GLY A 297 8.30 -31.96 -43.01
CA GLY A 297 7.62 -30.71 -43.30
C GLY A 297 6.11 -30.80 -43.58
N GLY A 298 5.46 -29.64 -43.52
CA GLY A 298 4.07 -29.46 -43.95
C GLY A 298 3.43 -28.16 -43.44
N ASN A 299 3.31 -27.19 -44.35
CA ASN A 299 2.33 -26.11 -44.45
C ASN A 299 1.93 -25.26 -43.22
N VAL A 300 2.25 -23.97 -43.37
CA VAL A 300 1.56 -22.80 -42.81
C VAL A 300 0.06 -22.84 -43.14
N ALA A 301 -0.79 -23.05 -42.12
CA ALA A 301 -2.10 -22.39 -41.91
C ALA A 301 -2.97 -23.20 -40.94
N SER A 302 -2.73 -23.10 -39.63
CA SER A 302 -3.74 -23.37 -38.60
C SER A 302 -3.21 -22.92 -37.24
N MET A 303 -3.43 -21.66 -36.87
CA MET A 303 -3.26 -21.24 -35.48
C MET A 303 -4.46 -21.75 -34.69
N SER A 304 -4.23 -22.67 -33.76
CA SER A 304 -5.26 -23.16 -32.83
C SER A 304 -5.95 -22.00 -32.10
N SER A 305 -7.25 -22.14 -31.80
CA SER A 305 -8.05 -21.14 -31.09
C SER A 305 -7.41 -20.66 -29.78
N SER A 306 -6.76 -21.57 -29.05
CA SER A 306 -5.98 -21.26 -27.84
C SER A 306 -4.76 -20.37 -28.10
N LYS A 307 -4.03 -20.56 -29.21
CA LYS A 307 -2.91 -19.69 -29.61
C LYS A 307 -3.42 -18.30 -30.00
N ARG A 308 -4.55 -18.19 -30.72
CA ARG A 308 -5.14 -16.90 -31.10
C ARG A 308 -5.62 -16.10 -29.87
N ALA A 309 -6.19 -16.77 -28.88
CA ALA A 309 -6.60 -16.14 -27.62
C ALA A 309 -5.41 -15.62 -26.80
N MET A 310 -4.29 -16.36 -26.75
CA MET A 310 -3.07 -15.88 -26.09
C MET A 310 -2.44 -14.68 -26.80
N VAL A 311 -2.39 -14.69 -28.14
CA VAL A 311 -1.85 -13.56 -28.92
C VAL A 311 -2.71 -12.30 -28.71
N SER A 312 -4.04 -12.44 -28.72
CA SER A 312 -4.95 -11.32 -28.43
C SER A 312 -4.75 -10.74 -27.03
N LYS A 313 -4.61 -11.59 -26.00
CA LYS A 313 -4.30 -11.15 -24.63
C LYS A 313 -2.94 -10.46 -24.53
N ALA A 314 -1.92 -10.96 -25.23
CA ALA A 314 -0.60 -10.34 -25.26
C ALA A 314 -0.63 -8.95 -25.91
N SER A 315 -1.32 -8.80 -27.04
CA SER A 315 -1.50 -7.49 -27.70
C SER A 315 -2.33 -6.52 -26.87
N GLN A 316 -3.32 -7.00 -26.10
CA GLN A 316 -4.08 -6.15 -25.18
C GLN A 316 -3.21 -5.69 -24.01
N LEU A 317 -2.41 -6.59 -23.43
CA LEU A 317 -1.47 -6.27 -22.36
C LEU A 317 -0.45 -5.21 -22.80
N GLU A 318 0.07 -5.34 -24.03
CA GLU A 318 1.00 -4.37 -24.61
C GLU A 318 0.37 -2.99 -24.79
N LYS A 319 -0.88 -2.92 -25.29
CA LYS A 319 -1.63 -1.66 -25.38
C LYS A 319 -1.89 -1.04 -24.02
N ASP A 320 -2.29 -1.84 -23.04
CA ASP A 320 -2.54 -1.36 -21.67
C ASP A 320 -1.24 -0.90 -20.99
N LEU A 321 -0.12 -1.56 -21.28
CA LEU A 321 1.21 -1.16 -20.83
C LEU A 321 1.62 0.19 -21.43
N LEU A 322 1.51 0.36 -22.75
CA LEU A 322 1.80 1.64 -23.43
C LEU A 322 0.91 2.77 -22.91
N ARG A 323 -0.37 2.49 -22.61
CA ARG A 323 -1.29 3.46 -22.02
C ARG A 323 -0.86 3.92 -20.61
N MET A 324 -0.16 3.08 -19.87
CA MET A 324 0.40 3.44 -18.56
C MET A 324 1.77 4.15 -18.65
N MET A 325 2.38 4.23 -19.83
CA MET A 325 3.61 4.98 -20.08
C MET A 325 3.28 6.45 -20.38
N ASP A 326 2.60 7.11 -19.46
CA ASP A 326 2.12 8.49 -19.61
C ASP A 326 3.05 9.53 -18.94
N GLY A 327 4.17 9.08 -18.35
CA GLY A 327 5.08 9.92 -17.56
C GLY A 327 4.63 10.20 -16.12
N SER A 328 3.47 9.67 -15.69
CA SER A 328 2.95 9.79 -14.32
C SER A 328 3.21 8.51 -13.50
N HIS A 329 3.30 7.35 -14.15
CA HIS A 329 3.63 6.08 -13.52
C HIS A 329 5.11 5.73 -13.70
N HIS A 330 5.83 5.47 -12.61
CA HIS A 330 7.20 4.96 -12.68
C HIS A 330 7.23 3.46 -13.05
N THR A 331 8.39 2.99 -13.49
CA THR A 331 8.59 1.60 -13.96
C THR A 331 8.11 0.54 -12.96
N ASP A 332 8.24 0.75 -11.65
CA ASP A 332 7.83 -0.26 -10.66
C ASP A 332 6.32 -0.34 -10.50
N ASN A 333 5.62 0.79 -10.67
CA ASN A 333 4.17 0.78 -10.66
C ASN A 333 3.65 -0.09 -11.82
N ILE A 334 4.24 0.10 -13.01
CA ILE A 334 3.94 -0.67 -14.21
C ILE A 334 4.30 -2.16 -13.99
N CYS A 335 5.52 -2.45 -13.52
CA CYS A 335 5.95 -3.83 -13.25
C CYS A 335 5.03 -4.52 -12.23
N THR A 336 4.66 -3.83 -11.15
CA THR A 336 3.80 -4.39 -10.10
C THR A 336 2.38 -4.61 -10.62
N LYS A 337 1.83 -3.68 -11.39
CA LYS A 337 0.47 -3.78 -11.91
C LYS A 337 0.32 -4.94 -12.90
N PHE A 338 1.24 -5.08 -13.84
CA PHE A 338 1.21 -6.12 -14.86
C PHE A 338 1.93 -7.42 -14.47
N LEU A 339 2.55 -7.48 -13.29
CA LEU A 339 3.38 -8.61 -12.83
C LEU A 339 4.49 -8.96 -13.84
N LEU A 340 5.07 -7.93 -14.47
CA LEU A 340 6.14 -8.05 -15.45
C LEU A 340 7.50 -7.85 -14.79
N ARG A 341 8.54 -8.45 -15.40
CA ARG A 341 9.92 -8.17 -14.99
C ARG A 341 10.34 -6.83 -15.56
N TYR A 342 11.21 -6.15 -14.83
CA TYR A 342 11.78 -4.88 -15.26
C TYR A 342 12.42 -4.95 -16.66
N ALA A 343 13.12 -6.05 -16.98
CA ALA A 343 13.77 -6.24 -18.27
C ALA A 343 12.77 -6.27 -19.44
N ASP A 344 11.57 -6.80 -19.22
CA ASP A 344 10.53 -6.88 -20.26
C ASP A 344 9.97 -5.46 -20.55
N VAL A 345 9.76 -4.64 -19.50
CA VAL A 345 9.35 -3.24 -19.62
C VAL A 345 10.45 -2.38 -20.26
N GLU A 346 11.71 -2.58 -19.87
CA GLU A 346 12.85 -1.86 -20.47
C GLU A 346 13.03 -2.22 -21.94
N SER A 347 12.87 -3.49 -22.31
CA SER A 347 12.90 -3.94 -23.71
C SER A 347 11.78 -3.28 -24.52
N THR A 348 10.58 -3.16 -23.95
CA THR A 348 9.44 -2.50 -24.59
C THR A 348 9.69 -1.00 -24.81
N ILE A 349 10.38 -0.34 -23.87
CA ILE A 349 10.81 1.06 -24.03
C ILE A 349 11.85 1.18 -25.14
N GLN A 350 12.82 0.27 -25.21
CA GLN A 350 13.91 0.33 -26.21
C GLN A 350 13.46 -0.03 -27.62
N MET A 351 12.52 -0.96 -27.76
CA MET A 351 11.99 -1.40 -29.06
C MET A 351 11.06 -0.37 -29.71
N ASN A 352 10.40 0.46 -28.89
CA ASN A 352 9.47 1.47 -29.39
C ASN A 352 10.19 2.82 -29.59
N PRO A 353 10.34 3.31 -30.83
CA PRO A 353 11.04 4.58 -31.10
C PRO A 353 10.31 5.81 -30.52
N ASN A 354 9.02 5.65 -30.18
CA ASN A 354 8.17 6.69 -29.60
C ASN A 354 8.18 6.70 -28.06
N CYS A 355 8.99 5.84 -27.42
CA CYS A 355 9.12 5.78 -25.98
C CYS A 355 10.38 6.52 -25.51
N CYS A 356 10.25 7.41 -24.53
CA CYS A 356 11.38 7.98 -23.80
C CYS A 356 11.20 7.75 -22.29
N ALA A 357 12.28 7.81 -21.51
CA ALA A 357 12.22 7.62 -20.06
C ALA A 357 12.87 8.80 -19.35
N VAL A 358 12.12 9.44 -18.45
CA VAL A 358 12.57 10.56 -17.63
C VAL A 358 12.92 10.07 -16.22
N HIS A 359 14.02 10.55 -15.65
CA HIS A 359 14.42 10.25 -14.28
C HIS A 359 13.94 11.37 -13.36
N LYS A 360 13.21 11.06 -12.28
CA LYS A 360 12.74 12.03 -11.28
C LYS A 360 13.10 11.58 -9.86
#